data_AF-K2QYR1-F1
#
_entry.id   AF-K2QYR1-F1
#
_cell.length_a   1.000
_cell.length_b   1.000
_cell.length_c   1.000
_cell.angle_alpha   90.00
_cell.angle_beta   90.00
_cell.angle_gamma   90.00
#
_symmetry.space_group_name_H-M   'P 1'
#
loop_
_entity.id
_entity.type
_entity.pdbx_description
1 polymer ?
#
loop_
_entity_poly.entity_id
_entity_poly.type
_entity_poly.pdbx_seq_one_letter_code
_entity_poly.pdbx_strand_id
1 'polypeptide(L)'
;MSYLVCEKCGGYYELQEGESPDDFLDKCECGGDLKYSKTLNINSLNTGSFNNQLTEDTADCDSSENIYPADDSDKCVLDNYSADSPVEMNLKRPLHFKQFKGSNLFKISIIMAVMIILVVSMGLITYKSNSYGAFNFNVYEKYSDNDIATFMESEFSPNDYGNTYDRVGKWNINVVRIKVMGSPTPEDLNTLNKAINDINTNVKDFQLKIDDNNQFEPDMEIYFIPHSEFSRYSVNPSEVDGFALWKVSTNDIYGGNSAGEIYKARVFIGIDGLSQERRSHVIVHELAHGLGLHHNQNQNSVLCINGPDLTEFSDVDKTMIRILYRKDILPDMSRSQVENILNNSRKSFF
;
A
#
# COMPACT_ATOMS: atom_id res chain seq x y z
N MET A 1 -17.78 32.22 -4.58
CA MET A 1 -16.59 31.40 -4.84
C MET A 1 -15.43 32.03 -4.09
N SER A 2 -14.59 31.21 -3.45
CA SER A 2 -13.43 31.67 -2.69
C SER A 2 -12.19 30.93 -3.15
N TYR A 3 -11.02 31.55 -3.05
CA TYR A 3 -9.79 31.07 -3.65
C TYR A 3 -8.64 31.11 -2.67
N LEU A 4 -7.68 30.20 -2.83
CA LEU A 4 -6.35 30.29 -2.26
C LEU A 4 -5.38 30.67 -3.37
N VAL A 5 -4.68 31.80 -3.24
CA VAL A 5 -3.77 32.33 -4.26
C VAL A 5 -2.36 32.35 -3.73
N CYS A 6 -1.42 31.77 -4.46
CA CYS A 6 -0.01 31.81 -4.11
C CYS A 6 0.59 33.17 -4.41
N GLU A 7 1.21 33.79 -3.40
CA GLU A 7 1.87 35.10 -3.57
C GLU A 7 3.15 35.03 -4.40
N LYS A 8 3.73 33.84 -4.58
CA LYS A 8 5.01 33.65 -5.28
C LYS A 8 4.84 33.33 -6.76
N CYS A 9 4.02 32.33 -7.10
CA CYS A 9 3.83 31.91 -8.49
C CYS A 9 2.53 32.42 -9.12
N GLY A 10 1.62 33.01 -8.33
CA GLY A 10 0.32 33.46 -8.82
C GLY A 10 -0.68 32.33 -9.13
N GLY A 11 -0.29 31.07 -8.91
CA GLY A 11 -1.19 29.92 -9.00
C GLY A 11 -2.34 30.05 -7.99
N TYR A 12 -3.50 29.51 -8.33
CA TYR A 12 -4.67 29.58 -7.45
C TYR A 12 -5.41 28.25 -7.40
N TYR A 13 -6.11 28.05 -6.28
CA TYR A 13 -7.04 26.95 -6.05
C TYR A 13 -8.42 27.53 -5.73
N GLU A 14 -9.46 27.01 -6.37
CA GLU A 14 -10.85 27.38 -6.07
C GLU A 14 -11.45 26.40 -5.07
N LEU A 15 -11.83 26.93 -3.90
CA LEU A 15 -12.43 26.14 -2.82
C LEU A 15 -13.80 25.62 -3.24
N GLN A 16 -14.00 24.32 -3.11
CA GLN A 16 -15.26 23.64 -3.35
C GLN A 16 -16.26 23.89 -2.22
N GLU A 17 -17.53 23.59 -2.47
CA GLU A 17 -18.59 23.76 -1.48
C GLU A 17 -18.35 22.86 -0.26
N GLY A 18 -18.14 23.49 0.90
CA GLY A 18 -17.86 22.81 2.17
C GLY A 18 -16.39 22.73 2.57
N GLU A 19 -15.46 23.15 1.71
CA GLU A 19 -14.03 23.21 2.04
C GLU A 19 -13.69 24.48 2.83
N SER A 20 -12.91 24.34 3.90
CA SER A 20 -12.37 25.47 4.66
C SER A 20 -11.00 25.87 4.09
N PRO A 21 -10.67 27.18 4.01
CA PRO A 21 -9.32 27.62 3.67
C PRO A 21 -8.23 27.01 4.57
N ASP A 22 -8.58 26.73 5.83
CA ASP A 22 -7.69 26.16 6.85
C ASP A 22 -7.37 24.67 6.61
N ASP A 23 -8.11 23.99 5.71
CA ASP A 23 -7.86 22.58 5.35
C ASP A 23 -6.64 22.42 4.42
N PHE A 24 -6.10 23.53 3.91
CA PHE A 24 -4.98 23.56 2.98
C PHE A 24 -3.71 23.98 3.69
N LEU A 25 -2.58 23.38 3.31
CA LEU A 25 -1.27 23.82 3.80
C LEU A 25 -1.09 25.30 3.44
N ASP A 26 -0.58 26.12 4.37
CA ASP A 26 -0.29 27.54 4.13
C ASP A 26 0.75 27.78 3.01
N LYS A 27 1.29 26.71 2.41
CA LYS A 27 2.33 26.70 1.40
C LYS A 27 1.84 26.05 0.10
N CYS A 28 2.06 26.75 -1.00
CA CYS A 28 1.94 26.25 -2.36
C CYS A 28 3.08 25.27 -2.67
N GLU A 29 2.86 24.38 -3.64
CA GLU A 29 3.85 23.42 -4.14
C GLU A 29 5.17 24.09 -4.59
N CYS A 30 5.12 25.36 -5.03
CA CYS A 30 6.32 26.14 -5.37
C CYS A 30 7.09 26.71 -4.13
N GLY A 31 6.62 26.40 -2.92
CA GLY A 31 7.12 26.90 -1.64
C GLY A 31 6.68 28.33 -1.26
N GLY A 32 5.76 28.94 -2.01
CA GLY A 32 5.20 30.27 -1.70
C GLY A 32 3.98 30.21 -0.78
N ASP A 33 3.70 31.28 -0.05
CA ASP A 33 2.54 31.34 0.86
C ASP A 33 1.21 31.43 0.09
N LEU A 34 0.19 30.69 0.54
CA LEU A 34 -1.17 30.75 0.03
C LEU A 34 -1.98 31.76 0.82
N LYS A 35 -2.69 32.66 0.11
CA LYS A 35 -3.62 33.62 0.71
C LYS A 35 -5.04 33.41 0.25
N TYR A 36 -5.95 33.42 1.23
CA TYR A 36 -7.38 33.43 0.97
C TYR A 36 -7.83 34.73 0.31
N SER A 37 -8.56 34.61 -0.80
CA SER A 37 -9.19 35.71 -1.52
C SER A 37 -10.60 35.36 -1.94
N LYS A 38 -11.52 36.33 -1.86
CA LYS A 38 -12.91 36.18 -2.34
C LYS A 38 -13.08 36.52 -3.82
N THR A 39 -12.04 37.04 -4.47
CA THR A 39 -12.07 37.50 -5.87
C THR A 39 -10.72 37.26 -6.54
N LEU A 40 -10.70 36.62 -7.72
CA LEU A 40 -9.52 36.54 -8.57
C LEU A 40 -9.45 37.79 -9.44
N ASN A 41 -8.43 38.63 -9.25
CA ASN A 41 -8.18 39.77 -10.12
C ASN A 41 -7.22 39.34 -11.23
N ILE A 42 -7.78 38.80 -12.31
CA ILE A 42 -7.05 38.15 -13.43
C ILE A 42 -6.13 39.13 -14.19
N ASN A 43 -6.28 40.44 -13.97
CA ASN A 43 -5.53 41.47 -14.69
C ASN A 43 -4.09 41.73 -14.19
N SER A 44 -3.63 41.08 -13.10
CA SER A 44 -2.27 41.29 -12.58
C SER A 44 -1.28 40.14 -12.84
N LEU A 45 -1.68 39.07 -13.55
CA LEU A 45 -0.85 37.87 -13.75
C LEU A 45 -0.23 37.74 -15.14
N ASN A 46 -0.41 38.73 -16.03
CA ASN A 46 0.15 38.71 -17.38
C ASN A 46 1.05 39.92 -17.67
N THR A 47 2.32 39.84 -17.31
CA THR A 47 3.39 40.55 -18.04
C THR A 47 4.53 39.59 -18.32
N GLY A 48 4.41 38.91 -19.47
CA GLY A 48 5.44 38.04 -20.04
C GLY A 48 4.95 37.41 -21.35
N SER A 49 4.79 38.23 -22.41
CA SER A 49 5.00 37.92 -23.84
C SER A 49 4.67 36.48 -24.33
N PHE A 50 3.78 36.19 -25.29
CA PHE A 50 3.46 36.87 -26.56
C PHE A 50 2.15 36.31 -27.17
N ASN A 51 1.27 37.23 -27.59
CA ASN A 51 0.35 37.30 -28.74
C ASN A 51 -0.30 36.06 -29.43
N ASN A 52 -1.64 36.21 -29.51
CA ASN A 52 -2.56 36.02 -30.65
C ASN A 52 -2.71 34.61 -31.27
N GLN A 53 -3.94 34.08 -31.27
CA GLN A 53 -4.93 34.40 -32.31
C GLN A 53 -6.33 33.90 -31.92
N LEU A 54 -7.30 34.82 -31.89
CA LEU A 54 -8.73 34.57 -31.83
C LEU A 54 -9.21 33.96 -33.17
N THR A 55 -10.08 32.95 -33.09
CA THR A 55 -11.22 32.83 -34.00
C THR A 55 -12.42 32.31 -33.23
N GLU A 56 -13.44 33.17 -33.17
CA GLU A 56 -14.84 32.85 -32.91
C GLU A 56 -15.35 31.81 -33.90
N ASP A 57 -16.26 30.94 -33.47
CA ASP A 57 -17.41 30.55 -34.29
C ASP A 57 -18.55 30.03 -33.38
N THR A 58 -19.72 30.65 -33.58
CA THR A 58 -21.01 30.46 -32.90
C THR A 58 -21.95 29.60 -33.76
N ALA A 59 -22.80 28.78 -33.12
CA ALA A 59 -24.20 28.41 -33.50
C ALA A 59 -24.57 27.14 -32.71
N ASP A 60 -25.54 27.10 -31.78
CA ASP A 60 -26.99 27.35 -31.84
C ASP A 60 -27.77 26.39 -32.77
N CYS A 61 -28.51 25.45 -32.15
CA CYS A 61 -29.89 25.14 -32.56
C CYS A 61 -30.66 24.33 -31.48
N ASP A 62 -31.95 24.61 -31.46
CA ASP A 62 -32.95 24.41 -30.44
C ASP A 62 -34.05 23.43 -30.91
N SER A 63 -34.69 22.76 -29.95
CA SER A 63 -36.11 22.35 -29.90
C SER A 63 -36.79 21.28 -30.81
N SER A 64 -37.84 20.70 -30.19
CA SER A 64 -39.06 19.99 -30.66
C SER A 64 -39.03 18.44 -30.67
N GLU A 65 -39.77 17.71 -29.80
CA GLU A 65 -41.23 17.51 -29.56
C GLU A 65 -41.96 16.53 -30.51
N ASN A 66 -42.55 15.47 -29.93
CA ASN A 66 -43.90 14.88 -30.17
C ASN A 66 -43.97 13.43 -29.62
N ILE A 67 -44.69 13.11 -28.52
CA ILE A 67 -46.13 12.83 -28.30
C ILE A 67 -46.58 11.37 -28.62
N TYR A 68 -47.13 10.71 -27.58
CA TYR A 68 -47.77 9.37 -27.41
C TYR A 68 -49.13 9.17 -28.16
N PRO A 69 -49.77 7.97 -28.23
CA PRO A 69 -50.57 7.29 -27.14
C PRO A 69 -50.39 5.74 -27.09
N ALA A 70 -50.39 5.03 -25.93
CA ALA A 70 -51.43 4.63 -24.96
C ALA A 70 -52.17 3.29 -25.27
N ASP A 71 -52.60 2.62 -24.19
CA ASP A 71 -53.46 1.40 -24.04
C ASP A 71 -52.79 0.00 -24.15
N ASP A 72 -53.14 -1.05 -23.40
CA ASP A 72 -54.24 -1.31 -22.44
C ASP A 72 -53.87 -2.53 -21.54
N SER A 73 -54.63 -2.62 -20.46
CA SER A 73 -54.83 -3.54 -19.34
C SER A 73 -54.65 -5.08 -19.44
N ASP A 74 -54.54 -5.63 -18.21
CA ASP A 74 -55.37 -6.72 -17.62
C ASP A 74 -54.69 -8.04 -17.15
N LYS A 75 -54.70 -8.17 -15.80
CA LYS A 75 -55.11 -9.29 -14.93
C LYS A 75 -54.32 -10.62 -14.83
N CYS A 76 -53.81 -10.80 -13.60
CA CYS A 76 -54.05 -11.88 -12.62
C CYS A 76 -54.54 -13.26 -13.09
N VAL A 77 -53.86 -14.34 -12.66
CA VAL A 77 -54.45 -15.53 -11.99
C VAL A 77 -53.42 -16.16 -11.03
N LEU A 78 -53.90 -16.46 -9.82
CA LEU A 78 -53.31 -17.26 -8.73
C LEU A 78 -53.15 -18.75 -9.11
N ASP A 79 -52.23 -19.47 -8.46
CA ASP A 79 -52.64 -20.62 -7.64
C ASP A 79 -51.56 -21.12 -6.67
N ASN A 80 -52.07 -21.51 -5.50
CA ASN A 80 -51.42 -21.95 -4.26
C ASN A 80 -50.91 -23.40 -4.32
N TYR A 81 -50.02 -23.80 -3.40
CA TYR A 81 -50.06 -25.06 -2.61
C TYR A 81 -48.93 -24.98 -1.54
N SER A 82 -49.26 -24.59 -0.31
CA SER A 82 -49.59 -25.41 0.89
C SER A 82 -48.39 -26.07 1.59
N ALA A 83 -48.26 -25.72 2.87
CA ALA A 83 -47.35 -26.25 3.87
C ALA A 83 -47.82 -27.60 4.44
N ASP A 84 -46.89 -28.40 4.97
CA ASP A 84 -47.12 -29.15 6.21
C ASP A 84 -45.80 -29.59 6.89
N SER A 85 -45.88 -29.74 8.21
CA SER A 85 -44.79 -29.73 9.20
C SER A 85 -44.41 -31.17 9.69
N PRO A 86 -43.78 -31.41 10.87
CA PRO A 86 -42.52 -32.17 10.99
C PRO A 86 -42.70 -33.56 11.64
N VAL A 87 -41.68 -34.42 11.57
CA VAL A 87 -41.68 -35.70 12.30
C VAL A 87 -40.33 -35.95 12.99
N GLU A 88 -40.33 -35.87 14.33
CA GLU A 88 -39.41 -36.61 15.20
C GLU A 88 -39.97 -38.01 15.47
N MET A 89 -39.14 -39.06 15.46
CA MET A 89 -39.24 -40.11 16.49
C MET A 89 -37.97 -40.97 16.62
N ASN A 90 -37.57 -41.14 17.87
CA ASN A 90 -36.56 -42.02 18.43
C ASN A 90 -36.70 -43.50 18.02
N LEU A 91 -35.56 -44.21 17.87
CA LEU A 91 -35.51 -45.66 18.07
C LEU A 91 -34.23 -46.11 18.81
N LYS A 92 -34.40 -46.42 20.09
CA LYS A 92 -33.45 -47.19 20.92
C LYS A 92 -33.29 -48.61 20.35
N ARG A 93 -32.06 -49.13 20.32
CA ARG A 93 -31.79 -50.57 20.13
C ARG A 93 -30.83 -51.07 21.22
N PRO A 94 -31.09 -52.23 21.87
CA PRO A 94 -30.29 -52.71 22.99
C PRO A 94 -28.98 -53.37 22.52
N LEU A 95 -27.89 -53.10 23.24
CA LEU A 95 -26.60 -53.77 23.08
C LEU A 95 -26.62 -55.13 23.80
N HIS A 96 -26.48 -56.18 23.01
CA HIS A 96 -26.29 -57.55 23.50
C HIS A 96 -24.79 -57.76 23.80
N PHE A 97 -24.45 -57.93 25.07
CA PHE A 97 -23.08 -58.20 25.52
C PHE A 97 -22.71 -59.66 25.19
N LYS A 98 -21.88 -59.88 24.15
CA LYS A 98 -21.18 -61.15 23.96
C LYS A 98 -19.84 -61.06 24.66
N GLN A 99 -19.67 -61.86 25.71
CA GLN A 99 -18.37 -62.16 26.30
C GLN A 99 -17.41 -62.68 25.22
N PHE A 100 -16.26 -62.02 25.06
CA PHE A 100 -15.13 -62.60 24.35
C PHE A 100 -13.89 -62.60 25.22
N LYS A 101 -13.33 -63.81 25.35
CA LYS A 101 -12.14 -64.20 26.09
C LYS A 101 -10.94 -63.31 25.76
N GLY A 102 -10.23 -62.92 26.81
CA GLY A 102 -8.94 -62.27 26.73
C GLY A 102 -7.83 -63.22 26.29
N SER A 103 -7.00 -62.71 25.37
CA SER A 103 -5.54 -62.88 25.32
C SER A 103 -5.06 -62.27 24.00
N ASN A 104 -5.06 -60.93 23.92
CA ASN A 104 -4.32 -60.12 22.91
C ASN A 104 -4.56 -58.60 23.11
N LEU A 105 -5.55 -58.21 23.91
CA LEU A 105 -5.82 -56.79 24.24
C LEU A 105 -4.65 -56.11 24.97
N PHE A 106 -3.86 -56.84 25.76
CA PHE A 106 -2.72 -56.25 26.46
C PHE A 106 -1.56 -55.86 25.51
N LYS A 107 -1.32 -56.66 24.45
CA LYS A 107 -0.31 -56.34 23.44
C LYS A 107 -0.74 -55.19 22.53
N ILE A 108 -2.02 -55.15 22.14
CA ILE A 108 -2.58 -54.04 21.36
C ILE A 108 -2.60 -52.75 22.20
N SER A 109 -2.90 -52.82 23.50
CA SER A 109 -2.83 -51.68 24.42
C SER A 109 -1.40 -51.12 24.54
N ILE A 110 -0.38 -51.99 24.63
CA ILE A 110 1.03 -51.56 24.65
C ILE A 110 1.41 -50.91 23.32
N ILE A 111 1.01 -51.47 22.17
CA ILE A 111 1.31 -50.89 20.84
C ILE A 111 0.63 -49.53 20.69
N MET A 112 -0.64 -49.39 21.12
CA MET A 112 -1.36 -48.11 21.09
C MET A 112 -0.73 -47.08 22.03
N ALA A 113 -0.29 -47.49 23.23
CA ALA A 113 0.40 -46.60 24.17
C ALA A 113 1.75 -46.14 23.60
N VAL A 114 2.53 -47.03 22.97
CA VAL A 114 3.79 -46.68 22.31
C VAL A 114 3.54 -45.75 21.11
N MET A 115 2.50 -45.99 20.31
CA MET A 115 2.13 -45.11 19.19
C MET A 115 1.68 -43.72 19.68
N ILE A 116 0.92 -43.64 20.78
CA ILE A 116 0.55 -42.36 21.40
C ILE A 116 1.79 -41.65 21.95
N ILE A 117 2.71 -42.36 22.59
CA ILE A 117 3.99 -41.79 23.06
C ILE A 117 4.84 -41.31 21.87
N LEU A 118 4.84 -42.03 20.74
CA LEU A 118 5.53 -41.62 19.53
C LEU A 118 4.87 -40.42 18.85
N VAL A 119 3.54 -40.31 18.86
CA VAL A 119 2.82 -39.15 18.33
C VAL A 119 3.00 -37.93 19.24
N VAL A 120 3.00 -38.13 20.57
CA VAL A 120 3.28 -37.06 21.55
C VAL A 120 4.76 -36.66 21.49
N SER A 121 5.70 -37.59 21.28
CA SER A 121 7.11 -37.26 21.13
C SER A 121 7.41 -36.60 19.79
N MET A 122 6.75 -37.01 18.69
CA MET A 122 6.82 -36.31 17.40
C MET A 122 6.17 -34.93 17.48
N GLY A 123 5.05 -34.80 18.19
CA GLY A 123 4.38 -33.54 18.50
C GLY A 123 5.22 -32.62 19.40
N LEU A 124 5.99 -33.19 20.34
CA LEU A 124 6.96 -32.45 21.14
C LEU A 124 8.21 -32.09 20.32
N ILE A 125 8.63 -32.92 19.36
CA ILE A 125 9.74 -32.60 18.46
C ILE A 125 9.33 -31.48 17.50
N THR A 126 8.11 -31.48 16.96
CA THR A 126 7.58 -30.39 16.11
C THR A 126 7.23 -29.13 16.92
N TYR A 127 6.73 -29.27 18.15
CA TYR A 127 6.51 -28.15 19.07
C TYR A 127 7.84 -27.53 19.54
N LYS A 128 8.85 -28.36 19.82
CA LYS A 128 10.17 -27.91 20.27
C LYS A 128 11.05 -27.44 19.11
N SER A 129 10.86 -27.93 17.88
CA SER A 129 11.48 -27.36 16.68
C SER A 129 10.91 -25.98 16.34
N ASN A 130 9.66 -25.69 16.71
CA ASN A 130 9.08 -24.35 16.62
C ASN A 130 9.39 -23.44 17.83
N SER A 131 10.03 -23.96 18.88
CA SER A 131 10.32 -23.22 20.12
C SER A 131 11.80 -22.91 20.35
N TYR A 132 12.70 -23.42 19.51
CA TYR A 132 13.98 -22.72 19.28
C TYR A 132 13.77 -21.75 18.13
N GLY A 133 12.95 -20.74 18.37
CA GLY A 133 13.06 -19.50 17.64
C GLY A 133 14.46 -18.99 17.90
N ALA A 134 15.41 -19.37 17.04
CA ALA A 134 16.56 -18.53 16.79
C ALA A 134 15.95 -17.16 16.49
N PHE A 135 16.08 -16.26 17.44
CA PHE A 135 15.76 -14.86 17.27
C PHE A 135 16.75 -14.32 16.23
N ASN A 136 16.54 -14.64 14.96
CA ASN A 136 17.13 -13.92 13.85
C ASN A 136 16.38 -12.60 13.78
N PHE A 137 16.70 -11.71 14.71
CA PHE A 137 16.47 -10.30 14.51
C PHE A 137 17.40 -9.87 13.38
N ASN A 138 16.84 -9.27 12.32
CA ASN A 138 17.60 -8.54 11.31
C ASN A 138 18.56 -7.49 11.92
N VAL A 139 18.34 -7.11 13.17
CA VAL A 139 19.27 -6.32 14.02
C VAL A 139 20.70 -6.90 14.05
N TYR A 140 20.85 -8.23 13.93
CA TYR A 140 22.16 -8.90 13.93
C TYR A 140 22.65 -9.28 12.52
N GLU A 141 21.88 -8.95 11.48
CA GLU A 141 22.32 -9.14 10.10
C GLU A 141 23.50 -8.21 9.81
N LYS A 142 24.47 -8.72 9.07
CA LYS A 142 25.65 -7.96 8.66
C LYS A 142 25.41 -7.44 7.25
N TYR A 143 25.53 -6.13 7.10
CA TYR A 143 25.39 -5.43 5.83
C TYR A 143 26.76 -4.96 5.36
N SER A 144 27.00 -5.02 4.04
CA SER A 144 28.23 -4.47 3.47
C SER A 144 28.25 -2.94 3.57
N ASP A 145 29.42 -2.33 3.36
CA ASP A 145 29.53 -0.87 3.21
C ASP A 145 28.64 -0.35 2.09
N ASN A 146 28.55 -1.10 0.99
CA ASN A 146 27.74 -0.74 -0.16
C ASN A 146 26.23 -0.82 0.15
N ASP A 147 25.79 -1.84 0.87
CA ASP A 147 24.37 -1.99 1.26
C ASP A 147 23.94 -0.83 2.17
N ILE A 148 24.78 -0.51 3.15
CA ILE A 148 24.52 0.62 4.07
C ILE A 148 24.52 1.92 3.27
N ALA A 149 25.50 2.17 2.41
CA ALA A 149 25.54 3.39 1.61
C ALA A 149 24.31 3.52 0.70
N THR A 150 23.90 2.44 0.03
CA THR A 150 22.71 2.42 -0.84
C THR A 150 21.45 2.71 -0.02
N PHE A 151 21.30 2.09 1.15
CA PHE A 151 20.19 2.38 2.06
C PHE A 151 20.19 3.83 2.55
N MET A 152 21.35 4.38 2.95
CA MET A 152 21.48 5.76 3.44
C MET A 152 21.24 6.81 2.35
N GLU A 153 21.47 6.45 1.08
CA GLU A 153 21.08 7.28 -0.07
C GLU A 153 19.57 7.23 -0.28
N SER A 154 19.00 6.03 -0.29
CA SER A 154 17.58 5.79 -0.51
C SER A 154 16.70 6.37 0.60
N GLU A 155 17.07 6.30 1.87
CA GLU A 155 16.19 6.75 2.97
C GLU A 155 16.24 8.27 3.19
N PHE A 156 17.33 8.92 2.80
CA PHE A 156 17.62 10.31 3.15
C PHE A 156 18.00 11.13 1.91
N SER A 157 17.45 10.76 0.75
CA SER A 157 17.78 11.35 -0.55
C SER A 157 17.54 12.86 -0.54
N PRO A 158 18.61 13.69 -0.63
CA PRO A 158 18.44 15.14 -0.68
C PRO A 158 17.85 15.60 -2.02
N ASN A 159 17.85 14.75 -3.04
CA ASN A 159 17.33 15.08 -4.37
C ASN A 159 15.80 15.15 -4.39
N ASP A 160 15.14 14.38 -3.54
CA ASP A 160 13.68 14.22 -3.57
C ASP A 160 12.95 15.23 -2.66
N TYR A 161 13.62 15.74 -1.61
CA TYR A 161 13.01 16.69 -0.65
C TYR A 161 13.88 17.91 -0.31
N GLY A 162 15.01 18.10 -1.00
CA GLY A 162 16.03 19.05 -0.58
C GLY A 162 16.61 18.72 0.81
N ASN A 163 17.42 19.60 1.37
CA ASN A 163 18.02 19.42 2.71
C ASN A 163 17.01 19.50 3.89
N THR A 164 15.70 19.35 3.63
CA THR A 164 14.65 19.57 4.64
C THR A 164 14.07 18.28 5.21
N TYR A 165 14.21 17.15 4.51
CA TYR A 165 13.74 15.85 4.96
C TYR A 165 14.93 14.91 5.22
N ASP A 166 15.41 14.88 6.46
CA ASP A 166 16.55 14.06 6.90
C ASP A 166 16.12 13.10 8.03
N ARG A 167 14.92 12.52 7.89
CA ARG A 167 14.25 11.74 8.92
C ARG A 167 13.68 10.46 8.33
N VAL A 168 13.81 9.36 9.06
CA VAL A 168 13.28 8.05 8.63
C VAL A 168 11.76 8.11 8.50
N GLY A 169 11.26 7.84 7.30
CA GLY A 169 9.84 7.73 6.99
C GLY A 169 9.47 6.27 6.80
N LYS A 170 8.79 5.65 7.76
CA LYS A 170 8.40 4.24 7.66
C LYS A 170 7.08 3.95 8.35
N TRP A 171 6.48 2.83 7.98
CA TRP A 171 5.36 2.26 8.71
C TRP A 171 5.81 1.73 10.08
N ASN A 172 4.97 1.93 11.10
CA ASN A 172 5.19 1.42 12.46
C ASN A 172 3.98 0.58 12.95
N ILE A 173 3.40 -0.15 12.00
CA ILE A 173 2.35 -1.13 12.23
C ILE A 173 2.78 -2.49 11.66
N ASN A 174 2.28 -3.58 12.22
CA ASN A 174 2.71 -4.92 11.80
C ASN A 174 2.08 -5.38 10.48
N VAL A 175 0.91 -4.84 10.12
CA VAL A 175 0.18 -5.21 8.90
C VAL A 175 -0.37 -3.95 8.24
N VAL A 176 0.09 -3.66 7.02
CA VAL A 176 -0.46 -2.61 6.15
C VAL A 176 -1.49 -3.27 5.24
N ARG A 177 -2.74 -2.83 5.37
CA ARG A 177 -3.85 -3.26 4.51
C ARG A 177 -3.83 -2.45 3.22
N ILE A 178 -3.76 -3.18 2.12
CA ILE A 178 -3.75 -2.62 0.77
C ILE A 178 -5.13 -2.78 0.16
N LYS A 179 -5.61 -1.71 -0.48
CA LYS A 179 -6.73 -1.78 -1.41
C LYS A 179 -6.26 -1.51 -2.84
N VAL A 180 -6.57 -2.41 -3.77
CA VAL A 180 -6.28 -2.25 -5.19
C VAL A 180 -7.50 -1.65 -5.90
N MET A 181 -7.26 -0.64 -6.73
CA MET A 181 -8.29 0.13 -7.43
C MET A 181 -7.92 0.35 -8.89
N GLY A 182 -8.92 0.71 -9.70
CA GLY A 182 -8.74 0.93 -11.13
C GLY A 182 -8.84 -0.36 -11.94
N SER A 183 -8.04 -0.49 -12.98
CA SER A 183 -8.14 -1.56 -13.97
C SER A 183 -6.80 -2.29 -14.21
N PRO A 184 -6.20 -2.94 -13.19
CA PRO A 184 -5.02 -3.75 -13.40
C PRO A 184 -5.29 -4.95 -14.31
N THR A 185 -4.31 -5.33 -15.10
CA THR A 185 -4.33 -6.63 -15.81
C THR A 185 -3.99 -7.78 -14.84
N PRO A 186 -4.27 -9.04 -15.21
CA PRO A 186 -3.84 -10.19 -14.40
C PRO A 186 -2.32 -10.25 -14.17
N GLU A 187 -1.52 -9.80 -15.14
CA GLU A 187 -0.05 -9.78 -15.03
C GLU A 187 0.43 -8.68 -14.07
N ASP A 188 -0.28 -7.55 -14.02
CA ASP A 188 -0.02 -6.49 -13.03
C ASP A 188 -0.29 -6.99 -11.62
N LEU A 189 -1.41 -7.68 -11.42
CA LEU A 189 -1.73 -8.31 -10.13
C LEU A 189 -0.73 -9.39 -9.75
N ASN A 190 -0.26 -10.20 -10.70
CA ASN A 190 0.78 -11.20 -10.47
C ASN A 190 2.09 -10.53 -10.01
N THR A 191 2.51 -9.48 -10.72
CA THR A 191 3.70 -8.68 -10.37
C THR A 191 3.58 -8.10 -8.96
N LEU A 192 2.46 -7.44 -8.66
CA LEU A 192 2.19 -6.84 -7.35
C LEU A 192 2.21 -7.89 -6.22
N ASN A 193 1.54 -9.03 -6.41
CA ASN A 193 1.52 -10.10 -5.43
C ASN A 193 2.93 -10.68 -5.18
N LYS A 194 3.74 -10.81 -6.23
CA LYS A 194 5.14 -11.24 -6.10
C LYS A 194 5.98 -10.24 -5.32
N ALA A 195 5.86 -8.95 -5.62
CA ALA A 195 6.56 -7.88 -4.90
C ALA A 195 6.15 -7.83 -3.42
N ILE A 196 4.86 -7.95 -3.12
CA ILE A 196 4.33 -8.07 -1.74
C ILE A 196 4.92 -9.30 -1.04
N ASN A 197 4.98 -10.45 -1.72
CA ASN A 197 5.57 -11.66 -1.15
C ASN A 197 7.08 -11.49 -0.87
N ASP A 198 7.82 -10.83 -1.77
CA ASP A 198 9.22 -10.52 -1.55
C ASP A 198 9.40 -9.66 -0.28
N ILE A 199 8.57 -8.64 -0.06
CA ILE A 199 8.59 -7.84 1.16
C ILE A 199 8.28 -8.71 2.40
N ASN A 200 7.17 -9.44 2.36
CA ASN A 200 6.68 -10.26 3.48
C ASN A 200 7.62 -11.39 3.89
N THR A 201 8.40 -11.93 2.94
CA THR A 201 9.39 -12.99 3.21
C THR A 201 10.71 -12.44 3.74
N ASN A 202 11.02 -11.17 3.43
CA ASN A 202 12.24 -10.52 3.88
C ASN A 202 12.07 -9.85 5.26
N VAL A 203 10.86 -9.46 5.64
CA VAL A 203 10.60 -8.78 6.91
C VAL A 203 9.64 -9.59 7.77
N LYS A 204 10.08 -9.91 9.00
CA LYS A 204 9.34 -10.83 9.88
C LYS A 204 8.12 -10.20 10.56
N ASP A 205 8.28 -8.99 11.08
CA ASP A 205 7.29 -8.33 11.95
C ASP A 205 6.49 -7.23 11.23
N PHE A 206 6.62 -7.15 9.91
CA PHE A 206 5.91 -6.22 9.04
C PHE A 206 5.41 -6.99 7.82
N GLN A 207 4.14 -6.78 7.46
CA GLN A 207 3.51 -7.45 6.33
C GLN A 207 2.62 -6.49 5.56
N LEU A 208 2.63 -6.65 4.24
CA LEU A 208 1.64 -6.09 3.34
C LEU A 208 0.57 -7.13 3.05
N LYS A 209 -0.70 -6.74 3.09
CA LYS A 209 -1.83 -7.63 2.80
C LYS A 209 -2.89 -6.91 1.96
N ILE A 210 -3.18 -7.44 0.77
CA ILE A 210 -4.36 -7.01 0.00
C ILE A 210 -5.62 -7.47 0.74
N ASP A 211 -6.49 -6.52 1.08
CA ASP A 211 -7.72 -6.75 1.84
C ASP A 211 -8.88 -5.90 1.27
N ASP A 212 -9.23 -6.16 0.01
CA ASP A 212 -10.24 -5.38 -0.75
C ASP A 212 -11.68 -5.55 -0.24
N ASN A 213 -11.93 -6.55 0.62
CA ASN A 213 -13.26 -6.89 1.13
C ASN A 213 -13.57 -6.25 2.48
N ASN A 214 -12.64 -5.49 3.04
CA ASN A 214 -12.78 -4.93 4.37
C ASN A 214 -13.65 -3.67 4.40
N GLN A 215 -14.42 -3.49 5.48
CA GLN A 215 -15.19 -2.27 5.72
C GLN A 215 -14.34 -1.13 6.30
N PHE A 216 -13.14 -1.44 6.79
CA PHE A 216 -12.20 -0.42 7.30
C PHE A 216 -11.47 0.28 6.15
N GLU A 217 -11.08 1.53 6.38
CA GLU A 217 -10.22 2.25 5.44
C GLU A 217 -8.88 1.52 5.26
N PRO A 218 -8.37 1.40 4.02
CA PRO A 218 -7.08 0.80 3.77
C PRO A 218 -5.96 1.73 4.24
N ASP A 219 -4.85 1.14 4.68
CA ASP A 219 -3.65 1.89 5.07
C ASP A 219 -2.93 2.38 3.80
N MET A 220 -2.88 1.53 2.77
CA MET A 220 -2.30 1.84 1.46
C MET A 220 -3.32 1.62 0.34
N GLU A 221 -3.38 2.56 -0.59
CA GLU A 221 -4.20 2.51 -1.79
C GLU A 221 -3.30 2.36 -3.02
N ILE A 222 -3.58 1.40 -3.89
CA ILE A 222 -2.84 1.22 -5.15
C ILE A 222 -3.82 1.40 -6.32
N TYR A 223 -3.57 2.41 -7.14
CA TYR A 223 -4.40 2.81 -8.27
C TYR A 223 -3.75 2.41 -9.59
N PHE A 224 -4.46 1.62 -10.39
CA PHE A 224 -4.12 1.31 -11.78
C PHE A 224 -5.01 2.14 -12.70
N ILE A 225 -4.53 3.31 -13.12
CA ILE A 225 -5.33 4.32 -13.84
C ILE A 225 -4.59 4.81 -15.09
N PRO A 226 -5.30 5.32 -16.11
CA PRO A 226 -4.65 5.95 -17.26
C PRO A 226 -3.84 7.18 -16.84
N HIS A 227 -2.73 7.46 -17.53
CA HIS A 227 -1.88 8.63 -17.26
C HIS A 227 -2.68 9.94 -17.29
N SER A 228 -3.70 10.04 -18.14
CA SER A 228 -4.57 11.22 -18.21
C SER A 228 -5.23 11.60 -16.87
N GLU A 229 -5.41 10.63 -15.96
CA GLU A 229 -5.96 10.85 -14.63
C GLU A 229 -4.94 11.36 -13.60
N PHE A 230 -3.63 11.30 -13.88
CA PHE A 230 -2.58 11.77 -12.97
C PHE A 230 -2.68 13.28 -12.69
N SER A 231 -3.18 14.04 -13.66
CA SER A 231 -3.43 15.49 -13.54
C SER A 231 -4.36 15.86 -12.37
N ARG A 232 -5.22 14.94 -11.92
CA ARG A 232 -6.09 15.12 -10.74
C ARG A 232 -5.32 15.18 -9.42
N TYR A 233 -4.04 14.82 -9.45
CA TYR A 233 -3.14 14.78 -8.30
C TYR A 233 -1.95 15.74 -8.46
N SER A 234 -2.10 16.79 -9.28
CA SER A 234 -1.04 17.77 -9.60
C SER A 234 0.21 17.16 -10.27
N VAL A 235 0.12 15.95 -10.82
CA VAL A 235 1.24 15.28 -11.51
C VAL A 235 1.05 15.42 -13.02
N ASN A 236 2.11 15.84 -13.72
CA ASN A 236 2.10 15.91 -15.18
C ASN A 236 2.13 14.49 -15.78
N PRO A 237 1.09 14.06 -16.52
CA PRO A 237 1.02 12.73 -17.13
C PRO A 237 2.16 12.38 -18.08
N SER A 238 2.88 13.37 -18.61
CA SER A 238 3.97 13.16 -19.58
C SER A 238 5.34 12.99 -18.94
N GLU A 239 5.46 13.15 -17.63
CA GLU A 239 6.75 13.18 -16.93
C GLU A 239 7.05 11.90 -16.17
N VAL A 240 6.03 11.11 -15.82
CA VAL A 240 6.17 9.91 -14.99
C VAL A 240 5.25 8.79 -15.43
N ASP A 241 5.72 7.54 -15.27
CA ASP A 241 4.94 6.33 -15.55
C ASP A 241 4.12 5.86 -14.32
N GLY A 242 4.46 6.39 -13.15
CA GLY A 242 3.85 6.11 -11.85
C GLY A 242 4.38 7.08 -10.80
N PHE A 243 3.75 7.09 -9.62
CA PHE A 243 4.23 7.87 -8.48
C PHE A 243 3.63 7.35 -7.16
N ALA A 244 4.31 7.60 -6.05
CA ALA A 244 3.80 7.32 -4.71
C ALA A 244 3.71 8.60 -3.87
N LEU A 245 2.68 8.67 -3.04
CA LEU A 245 2.46 9.71 -2.05
C LEU A 245 2.27 9.05 -0.69
N TRP A 246 2.84 9.63 0.36
CA TRP A 246 2.59 9.21 1.73
C TRP A 246 2.26 10.39 2.63
N LYS A 247 1.63 10.08 3.76
CA LYS A 247 1.44 11.00 4.86
C LYS A 247 2.18 10.47 6.08
N VAL A 248 2.99 11.33 6.69
CA VAL A 248 3.74 11.05 7.91
C VAL A 248 3.22 11.88 9.08
N SER A 249 3.25 11.32 10.28
CA SER A 249 2.92 12.06 11.50
C SER A 249 4.02 13.08 11.84
N THR A 250 3.64 14.28 12.32
CA THR A 250 4.57 15.41 12.57
C THR A 250 4.80 15.74 14.06
N ASN A 251 4.27 14.90 14.97
CA ASN A 251 4.15 15.02 16.44
C ASN A 251 2.71 15.28 16.90
N ASP A 252 2.16 14.33 17.66
CA ASP A 252 0.99 14.36 18.56
C ASP A 252 -0.36 14.92 18.07
N ILE A 253 -0.49 15.36 16.82
CA ILE A 253 -1.76 15.90 16.32
C ILE A 253 -2.17 15.08 15.10
N TYR A 254 -3.28 14.35 15.27
CA TYR A 254 -3.89 13.32 14.42
C TYR A 254 -3.47 11.87 14.70
N GLY A 255 -4.22 11.22 15.58
CA GLY A 255 -4.33 9.75 15.61
C GLY A 255 -3.45 8.98 16.59
N GLY A 256 -2.49 9.64 17.25
CA GLY A 256 -1.62 9.00 18.27
C GLY A 256 -0.39 8.26 17.73
N ASN A 257 -0.02 8.50 16.46
CA ASN A 257 1.15 7.90 15.81
C ASN A 257 2.44 8.67 16.15
N SER A 258 3.57 7.96 16.22
CA SER A 258 4.87 8.58 16.47
C SER A 258 5.26 9.51 15.32
N ALA A 259 6.00 10.59 15.55
CA ALA A 259 6.51 11.41 14.45
C ALA A 259 7.28 10.55 13.43
N GLY A 260 7.22 10.93 12.15
CA GLY A 260 7.83 10.21 11.03
C GLY A 260 7.12 8.90 10.64
N GLU A 261 6.11 8.46 11.41
CA GLU A 261 5.34 7.27 11.09
C GLU A 261 4.46 7.52 9.86
N ILE A 262 4.63 6.70 8.83
CA ILE A 262 3.72 6.64 7.69
C ILE A 262 2.39 6.06 8.20
N TYR A 263 1.29 6.79 7.98
CA TYR A 263 -0.05 6.36 8.37
C TYR A 263 -1.02 6.24 7.19
N LYS A 264 -0.64 6.74 6.01
CA LYS A 264 -1.38 6.58 4.77
C LYS A 264 -0.42 6.63 3.59
N ALA A 265 -0.61 5.74 2.60
CA ALA A 265 0.06 5.84 1.31
C ALA A 265 -0.91 5.67 0.15
N ARG A 266 -0.60 6.32 -0.97
CA ARG A 266 -1.25 6.14 -2.26
C ARG A 266 -0.19 5.90 -3.32
N VAL A 267 -0.33 4.83 -4.07
CA VAL A 267 0.56 4.44 -5.15
C VAL A 267 -0.23 4.46 -6.45
N PHE A 268 0.30 5.10 -7.49
CA PHE A 268 -0.35 5.27 -8.77
C PHE A 268 0.51 4.64 -9.87
N ILE A 269 -0.12 3.79 -10.67
CA ILE A 269 0.50 3.04 -11.76
C ILE A 269 -0.23 3.38 -13.05
N GLY A 270 0.52 3.88 -14.04
CA GLY A 270 0.02 4.16 -15.37
C GLY A 270 -0.28 2.86 -16.12
N ILE A 271 -1.48 2.73 -16.71
CA ILE A 271 -1.90 1.49 -17.40
C ILE A 271 -1.83 1.58 -18.94
N ASP A 272 -1.71 2.78 -19.49
CA ASP A 272 -1.69 3.06 -20.93
C ASP A 272 -0.31 3.55 -21.39
N GLY A 273 0.03 3.36 -22.67
CA GLY A 273 1.30 3.83 -23.23
C GLY A 273 2.55 3.03 -22.82
N LEU A 274 2.43 2.06 -21.91
CA LEU A 274 3.55 1.25 -21.41
C LEU A 274 3.51 -0.20 -21.91
N SER A 275 4.70 -0.78 -22.13
CA SER A 275 4.83 -2.23 -22.23
C SER A 275 4.49 -2.91 -20.90
N GLN A 276 4.16 -4.21 -20.92
CA GLN A 276 3.94 -4.97 -19.68
C GLN A 276 5.20 -5.01 -18.82
N GLU A 277 6.39 -5.15 -19.42
CA GLU A 277 7.67 -5.17 -18.70
C GLU A 277 7.92 -3.85 -17.96
N ARG A 278 7.73 -2.71 -18.64
CA ARG A 278 7.88 -1.39 -18.03
C ARG A 278 6.86 -1.18 -16.91
N ARG A 279 5.59 -1.54 -17.13
CA ARG A 279 4.56 -1.43 -16.09
C ARG A 279 4.85 -2.34 -14.89
N SER A 280 5.36 -3.55 -15.13
CA SER A 280 5.82 -4.43 -14.04
C SER A 280 6.97 -3.81 -13.24
N HIS A 281 7.91 -3.14 -13.90
CA HIS A 281 8.95 -2.37 -13.21
C HIS A 281 8.35 -1.24 -12.34
N VAL A 282 7.46 -0.42 -12.92
CA VAL A 282 6.79 0.67 -12.21
C VAL A 282 6.03 0.17 -10.98
N ILE A 283 5.34 -0.98 -11.06
CA ILE A 283 4.66 -1.60 -9.91
C ILE A 283 5.63 -1.87 -8.75
N VAL A 284 6.78 -2.46 -9.04
CA VAL A 284 7.77 -2.79 -8.01
C VAL A 284 8.45 -1.53 -7.47
N HIS A 285 8.79 -0.60 -8.36
CA HIS A 285 9.42 0.69 -8.06
C HIS A 285 8.55 1.53 -7.12
N GLU A 286 7.30 1.79 -7.51
CA GLU A 286 6.39 2.64 -6.74
C GLU A 286 5.91 1.96 -5.45
N LEU A 287 5.85 0.63 -5.41
CA LEU A 287 5.59 -0.08 -4.16
C LEU A 287 6.73 0.12 -3.15
N ALA A 288 7.99 0.19 -3.62
CA ALA A 288 9.15 0.48 -2.77
C ALA A 288 9.07 1.91 -2.20
N HIS A 289 8.68 2.87 -3.03
CA HIS A 289 8.30 4.21 -2.56
C HIS A 289 7.08 4.17 -1.63
N GLY A 290 6.15 3.22 -1.74
CA GLY A 290 5.09 3.05 -0.75
C GLY A 290 5.58 2.64 0.66
N LEU A 291 6.80 2.11 0.78
CA LEU A 291 7.36 1.60 2.05
C LEU A 291 8.12 2.62 2.88
N GLY A 292 8.66 3.67 2.25
CA GLY A 292 9.59 4.61 2.89
C GLY A 292 10.85 4.92 2.09
N LEU A 293 11.15 4.15 1.05
CA LEU A 293 12.43 4.25 0.32
C LEU A 293 12.36 5.25 -0.84
N HIS A 294 13.44 5.99 -1.09
CA HIS A 294 13.62 6.87 -2.25
C HIS A 294 14.63 6.34 -3.25
N HIS A 295 14.88 7.12 -4.29
CA HIS A 295 15.83 6.75 -5.32
C HIS A 295 17.27 6.63 -4.80
N ASN A 296 18.05 5.80 -5.47
CA ASN A 296 19.48 5.65 -5.26
C ASN A 296 20.22 5.53 -6.60
N GLN A 297 21.54 5.36 -6.58
CA GLN A 297 22.38 5.24 -7.80
C GLN A 297 22.84 3.80 -8.09
N ASN A 298 22.38 2.81 -7.33
CA ASN A 298 22.82 1.43 -7.46
C ASN A 298 22.12 0.74 -8.63
N GLN A 299 22.85 0.44 -9.70
CA GLN A 299 22.34 -0.15 -10.95
C GLN A 299 21.61 -1.50 -10.80
N ASN A 300 21.74 -2.17 -9.65
CA ASN A 300 21.02 -3.41 -9.36
C ASN A 300 19.74 -3.17 -8.56
N SER A 301 19.41 -1.93 -8.22
CA SER A 301 18.22 -1.58 -7.44
C SER A 301 17.07 -1.17 -8.37
N VAL A 302 15.85 -1.60 -8.05
CA VAL A 302 14.65 -1.11 -8.75
C VAL A 302 14.49 0.41 -8.57
N LEU A 303 15.01 0.96 -7.47
CA LEU A 303 14.99 2.38 -7.12
C LEU A 303 16.14 3.18 -7.75
N CYS A 304 16.92 2.57 -8.67
CA CYS A 304 18.01 3.27 -9.33
C CYS A 304 17.51 4.36 -10.28
N ILE A 305 17.99 5.60 -10.11
CA ILE A 305 17.73 6.66 -11.10
C ILE A 305 18.38 6.25 -12.42
N ASN A 306 17.60 6.26 -13.51
CA ASN A 306 18.03 5.83 -14.85
C ASN A 306 18.59 4.39 -14.88
N GLY A 307 18.13 3.53 -13.98
CA GLY A 307 18.48 2.11 -13.96
C GLY A 307 17.72 1.28 -15.01
N PRO A 308 18.02 -0.03 -15.10
CA PRO A 308 17.27 -0.94 -15.95
C PRO A 308 15.84 -1.18 -15.43
N ASP A 309 14.94 -1.60 -16.31
CA ASP A 309 13.62 -2.11 -15.93
C ASP A 309 13.78 -3.44 -15.18
N LEU A 310 13.73 -3.37 -13.86
CA LEU A 310 13.66 -4.54 -12.98
C LEU A 310 12.21 -4.81 -12.59
N THR A 311 11.71 -6.00 -12.88
CA THR A 311 10.32 -6.42 -12.61
C THR A 311 10.15 -7.16 -11.29
N GLU A 312 11.21 -7.23 -10.48
CA GLU A 312 11.27 -7.89 -9.18
C GLU A 312 12.25 -7.15 -8.27
N PHE A 313 12.07 -7.25 -6.95
CA PHE A 313 13.06 -6.73 -6.02
C PHE A 313 14.36 -7.52 -6.12
N SER A 314 15.47 -6.82 -6.32
CA SER A 314 16.79 -7.44 -6.31
C SER A 314 17.26 -7.75 -4.88
N ASP A 315 18.42 -8.39 -4.75
CA ASP A 315 19.03 -8.64 -3.44
C ASP A 315 19.39 -7.34 -2.71
N VAL A 316 19.77 -6.27 -3.43
CA VAL A 316 20.04 -4.97 -2.79
C VAL A 316 18.74 -4.33 -2.30
N ASP A 317 17.65 -4.39 -3.08
CA ASP A 317 16.35 -3.87 -2.66
C ASP A 317 15.81 -4.60 -1.43
N LYS A 318 15.86 -5.93 -1.46
CA LYS A 318 15.49 -6.79 -0.33
C LYS A 318 16.31 -6.45 0.91
N THR A 319 17.60 -6.17 0.75
CA THR A 319 18.48 -5.75 1.84
C THR A 319 18.10 -4.39 2.41
N MET A 320 17.81 -3.40 1.57
CA MET A 320 17.31 -2.09 2.03
C MET A 320 15.99 -2.22 2.80
N ILE A 321 15.05 -3.02 2.30
CA ILE A 321 13.78 -3.31 2.99
C ILE A 321 14.03 -3.95 4.36
N ARG A 322 14.97 -4.92 4.46
CA ARG A 322 15.36 -5.52 5.75
C ARG A 322 15.96 -4.51 6.71
N ILE A 323 16.78 -3.58 6.23
CA ILE A 323 17.38 -2.51 7.04
C ILE A 323 16.28 -1.55 7.53
N LEU A 324 15.43 -1.04 6.63
CA LEU A 324 14.35 -0.11 6.94
C LEU A 324 13.47 -0.62 8.08
N TYR A 325 13.11 -1.91 8.03
CA TYR A 325 12.25 -2.56 9.03
C TYR A 325 13.00 -3.31 10.13
N ARG A 326 14.25 -2.94 10.40
CA ARG A 326 14.89 -3.31 11.67
C ARG A 326 14.13 -2.70 12.85
N LYS A 327 14.10 -3.42 13.97
CA LYS A 327 13.42 -2.95 15.21
C LYS A 327 14.09 -1.76 15.86
N ASP A 328 15.40 -1.62 15.68
CA ASP A 328 16.18 -0.52 16.23
C ASP A 328 16.23 0.69 15.29
N ILE A 329 15.71 0.58 14.06
CA ILE A 329 15.48 1.71 13.15
C ILE A 329 14.03 2.17 13.33
N LEU A 330 13.85 3.29 14.04
CA LEU A 330 12.53 3.84 14.38
C LEU A 330 12.16 4.98 13.42
N PRO A 331 10.85 5.28 13.27
CA PRO A 331 10.40 6.50 12.63
C PRO A 331 11.07 7.76 13.22
N ASP A 332 11.26 8.79 12.40
CA ASP A 332 11.85 10.09 12.77
C ASP A 332 13.31 10.05 13.28
N MET A 333 14.00 8.91 13.14
CA MET A 333 15.45 8.87 13.35
C MET A 333 16.16 9.72 12.31
N SER A 334 17.16 10.49 12.76
CA SER A 334 18.05 11.22 11.85
C SER A 334 19.03 10.28 11.15
N ARG A 335 19.59 10.75 10.03
CA ARG A 335 20.70 10.09 9.33
C ARG A 335 21.81 9.62 10.28
N SER A 336 22.27 10.51 11.15
CA SER A 336 23.35 10.19 12.10
C SER A 336 22.97 9.13 13.15
N GLN A 337 21.71 9.06 13.57
CA GLN A 337 21.24 8.00 14.49
C GLN A 337 21.27 6.65 13.79
N VAL A 338 20.75 6.58 12.57
CA VAL A 338 20.76 5.37 11.73
C VAL A 338 22.18 4.91 11.44
N GLU A 339 23.06 5.79 10.99
CA GLU A 339 24.47 5.45 10.73
C GLU A 339 25.16 4.87 11.96
N ASN A 340 24.92 5.45 13.14
CA ASN A 340 25.48 4.93 14.39
C ASN A 340 24.98 3.51 14.70
N ILE A 341 23.69 3.24 14.49
CA ILE A 341 23.11 1.91 14.69
C ILE A 341 23.74 0.88 13.74
N LEU A 342 23.77 1.20 12.43
CA LEU A 342 24.29 0.30 11.41
C LEU A 342 25.79 0.08 11.59
N ASN A 343 26.57 1.11 11.94
CA ASN A 343 28.00 0.97 12.20
C ASN A 343 28.32 0.22 13.51
N ASN A 344 27.48 0.36 14.55
CA ASN A 344 27.68 -0.38 15.80
C ASN A 344 27.32 -1.86 15.68
N SER A 345 26.35 -2.22 14.82
CA SER A 345 26.09 -3.63 14.48
C SER A 345 27.27 -4.33 13.80
N ARG A 346 28.25 -3.57 13.28
CA ARG A 346 29.54 -4.12 12.81
C ARG A 346 30.49 -4.50 13.93
N LYS A 347 30.46 -3.77 15.06
CA LYS A 347 31.47 -3.81 16.13
C LYS A 347 31.13 -4.79 17.26
N SER A 348 29.87 -5.18 17.45
CA SER A 348 29.41 -5.93 18.62
C SER A 348 29.78 -7.42 18.67
N PHE A 349 30.86 -7.85 18.01
CA PHE A 349 31.28 -9.26 17.94
C PHE A 349 32.79 -9.50 18.06
N PHE A 350 33.57 -8.49 18.44
CA PHE A 350 34.98 -8.66 18.82
C PHE A 350 35.17 -8.57 20.33
#